data_AF-A0A0G0VVD9-F1
#
_entry.id   AF-A0A0G0VVD9-F1
#
_cell.length_a   1.000
_cell.length_b   1.000
_cell.length_c   1.000
_cell.angle_alpha   90.00
_cell.angle_beta   90.00
_cell.angle_gamma   90.00
#
_symmetry.space_group_name_H-M   'P 1'
#
loop_
_entity.id
_entity.type
_entity.pdbx_description
1 polymer ?
#
loop_
_entity_poly.entity_id
_entity_poly.type
_entity_poly.pdbx_seq_one_letter_code
_entity_poly.pdbx_strand_id
1 'polypeptide(L)'
;MYLVAVVKGEAGKEYSLTLKLTPPQKVESTFPDKEFKITLGQNGKANVMTELVNFPLAIVGVHKIQILNEKDLVGELEFKVNKTTATYGGQDLAGKKVAN
;
A
#
# COMPACT_ATOMS: atom_id res chain seq x y z
N MET A 1 6.32 -0.42 1.72
CA MET A 1 5.39 0.51 1.03
C MET A 1 4.98 1.59 2.01
N TYR A 2 4.91 2.85 1.58
CA TYR A 2 4.42 3.96 2.41
C TYR A 2 3.08 4.46 1.89
N LEU A 3 2.15 4.71 2.81
CA LEU A 3 0.96 5.49 2.54
C LEU A 3 1.24 6.95 2.89
N VAL A 4 0.98 7.84 1.93
CA VAL A 4 1.02 9.28 2.13
C VAL A 4 -0.37 9.84 1.90
N ALA A 5 -0.91 10.55 2.89
CA ALA A 5 -2.27 11.07 2.84
C ALA A 5 -2.37 12.43 3.55
N VAL A 6 -3.39 13.21 3.21
CA VAL A 6 -3.77 14.43 3.94
C VAL A 6 -5.11 14.17 4.62
N VAL A 7 -5.13 14.25 5.95
CA VAL A 7 -6.34 14.07 6.75
C VAL A 7 -6.89 15.45 7.12
N LYS A 8 -8.22 15.59 7.16
CA LYS A 8 -8.92 16.82 7.54
C LYS A 8 -9.94 16.55 8.65
N GLY A 9 -10.17 17.53 9.52
CA GLY A 9 -11.09 17.42 10.65
C GLY A 9 -11.09 18.68 11.52
N GLU A 10 -11.42 18.54 12.79
CA GLU A 10 -11.42 19.66 13.75
C GLU A 10 -9.98 20.11 14.07
N ALA A 11 -9.77 21.43 14.09
CA ALA A 11 -8.46 22.03 14.36
C ALA A 11 -7.96 21.72 15.78
N GLY A 12 -6.68 21.35 15.91
CA GLY A 12 -6.04 21.08 17.21
C GLY A 12 -6.47 19.77 17.88
N LYS A 13 -7.36 18.99 17.27
CA LYS A 13 -7.87 17.74 17.84
C LYS A 13 -6.96 16.56 17.50
N GLU A 14 -6.81 15.65 18.45
CA GLU A 14 -6.14 14.36 18.27
C GLU A 14 -7.15 13.31 17.79
N TYR A 15 -6.74 12.51 16.81
CA TYR A 15 -7.50 11.37 16.30
C TYR A 15 -6.64 10.11 16.35
N SER A 16 -7.24 8.99 16.76
CA SER A 16 -6.62 7.67 16.68
C SER A 16 -7.09 6.99 15.40
N LEU A 17 -6.14 6.71 14.51
CA LEU A 17 -6.43 6.13 13.21
C LEU A 17 -5.89 4.70 13.11
N THR A 18 -6.65 3.85 12.44
CA THR A 18 -6.27 2.48 12.13
C THR A 18 -6.13 2.34 10.62
N LEU A 19 -4.96 1.90 10.19
CA LEU A 19 -4.66 1.59 8.81
C LEU A 19 -4.78 0.08 8.58
N LYS A 20 -5.63 -0.30 7.64
CA LYS A 20 -5.94 -1.69 7.31
C LYS A 20 -5.59 -1.99 5.86
N LEU A 21 -4.95 -3.13 5.63
CA LEU A 21 -4.67 -3.68 4.30
C LEU A 21 -5.47 -4.97 4.10
N THR A 22 -6.37 -4.96 3.12
CA THR A 22 -7.16 -6.13 2.74
C THR A 22 -6.67 -6.67 1.39
N PRO A 23 -6.17 -7.92 1.33
CA PRO A 23 -5.80 -8.57 0.09
C PRO A 23 -7.04 -8.99 -0.74
N PRO A 24 -6.88 -9.24 -2.05
CA PRO A 24 -8.00 -9.62 -2.94
C PRO A 24 -8.65 -10.97 -2.58
N GLN A 25 -7.93 -11.82 -1.84
CA GLN A 25 -8.41 -13.11 -1.38
C GLN A 25 -7.93 -13.36 0.06
N LYS A 26 -8.69 -14.17 0.81
CA LYS A 26 -8.33 -14.53 2.18
C LYS A 26 -7.01 -15.29 2.18
N VAL A 27 -6.07 -14.82 2.99
CA VAL A 27 -4.75 -15.42 3.19
C VAL A 27 -4.64 -15.93 4.62
N GLU A 28 -3.82 -16.96 4.84
CA GLU A 28 -3.57 -17.51 6.18
C GLU A 28 -2.90 -16.49 7.11
N SER A 29 -2.05 -15.61 6.55
CA SER A 29 -1.41 -14.52 7.27
C SER A 29 -2.09 -13.20 6.93
N THR A 30 -3.02 -12.74 7.76
CA THR A 30 -3.59 -11.40 7.65
C THR A 30 -2.54 -10.35 8.00
N PHE A 31 -2.49 -9.26 7.22
CA PHE A 31 -1.65 -8.13 7.57
C PHE A 31 -2.16 -7.50 8.87
N PRO A 32 -1.27 -7.20 9.84
CA PRO A 32 -1.70 -6.58 11.08
C PRO A 32 -2.22 -5.17 10.79
N ASP A 33 -3.31 -4.82 11.47
CA ASP A 33 -3.79 -3.44 11.48
C ASP A 33 -2.74 -2.55 12.17
N LYS A 34 -2.54 -1.36 11.63
CA LYS A 34 -1.57 -0.41 12.16
C LYS A 34 -2.28 0.79 12.76
N GLU A 35 -2.14 0.93 14.08
CA GLU A 35 -2.70 2.06 14.82
C GLU A 35 -1.69 3.19 14.93
N PHE A 36 -2.16 4.43 14.76
CA PHE A 36 -1.34 5.62 14.94
C PHE A 36 -2.22 6.81 15.33
N LYS A 37 -1.64 7.75 16.07
CA LYS A 37 -2.31 8.98 16.50
C LYS A 37 -1.82 10.16 15.67
N ILE A 38 -2.74 11.05 15.32
CA ILE A 38 -2.41 12.30 14.64
C ILE A 38 -3.09 13.47 15.34
N THR A 39 -2.36 14.57 15.49
CA THR A 39 -2.94 15.85 15.90
C THR A 39 -3.10 16.72 14.66
N LEU A 40 -4.31 17.21 14.42
CA LEU A 40 -4.55 18.12 13.30
C LEU A 40 -4.02 19.51 13.63
N GLY A 41 -3.38 20.15 12.65
CA GLY A 41 -2.92 21.53 12.78
C GLY A 41 -4.07 22.51 12.99
N GLN A 42 -3.74 23.77 13.25
CA GLN A 42 -4.73 24.85 13.46
C GLN A 42 -5.61 25.11 12.23
N ASN A 43 -5.19 24.65 11.05
CA ASN A 43 -5.97 24.68 9.81
C ASN A 43 -6.90 23.46 9.64
N GLY A 44 -7.01 22.60 10.65
CA GLY A 44 -7.80 21.37 10.61
C GLY A 44 -7.23 20.29 9.69
N LYS A 45 -5.92 20.30 9.40
CA LYS A 45 -5.28 19.34 8.50
C LYS A 45 -4.00 18.74 9.09
N ALA A 46 -3.67 17.53 8.67
CA ALA A 46 -2.37 16.91 8.92
C ALA A 46 -1.92 16.08 7.71
N ASN A 47 -0.61 16.09 7.45
CA ASN A 47 0.01 15.18 6.50
C ASN A 47 0.42 13.92 7.25
N VAL A 48 0.04 12.77 6.72
CA VAL A 48 0.33 11.46 7.28
C VAL A 48 1.25 10.74 6.32
N MET A 49 2.37 10.24 6.85
CA MET A 49 3.25 9.31 6.16
C MET A 49 3.47 8.11 7.07
N THR A 50 3.02 6.94 6.65
CA THR A 50 3.14 5.72 7.46
C THR A 50 3.48 4.52 6.60
N GLU A 51 4.38 3.68 7.12
CA GLU A 51 4.70 2.41 6.50
C GLU A 51 3.53 1.43 6.65
N LEU A 52 3.08 0.86 5.53
CA LEU A 52 1.99 -0.13 5.55
C LEU A 52 2.56 -1.54 5.80
N VAL A 53 3.41 -2.01 4.88
CA VAL A 53 3.96 -3.36 4.87
C VAL A 53 5.27 -3.40 4.08
N ASN A 54 6.11 -4.37 4.39
CA ASN A 54 7.31 -4.69 3.63
C ASN A 54 6.97 -5.47 2.34
N PHE A 55 7.72 -5.21 1.27
CA PHE A 55 7.62 -5.94 0.01
C PHE A 55 8.54 -7.17 0.02
N PRO A 56 8.25 -8.21 -0.78
CA PRO A 56 7.18 -8.30 -1.79
C PRO A 56 5.80 -8.68 -1.23
N LEU A 57 4.73 -8.22 -1.89
CA LEU A 57 3.38 -8.72 -1.64
C LEU A 57 3.20 -10.06 -2.37
N ALA A 58 2.87 -11.12 -1.63
CA ALA A 58 2.78 -12.47 -2.19
C ALA A 58 1.58 -12.67 -3.13
N ILE A 59 0.49 -11.94 -2.88
CA ILE A 59 -0.77 -12.10 -3.61
C ILE A 59 -0.87 -11.07 -4.73
N VAL A 60 -1.28 -11.54 -5.91
CA VAL A 60 -1.54 -10.71 -7.09
C VAL A 60 -3.01 -10.32 -7.10
N GLY A 61 -3.32 -9.10 -7.52
CA GLY A 61 -4.69 -8.58 -7.63
C GLY A 61 -4.88 -7.23 -6.94
N VAL A 62 -6.14 -6.82 -6.83
CA VAL A 62 -6.51 -5.52 -6.26
C VAL A 62 -6.51 -5.62 -4.74
N HIS A 63 -5.61 -4.88 -4.12
CA HIS A 63 -5.54 -4.70 -2.68
C HIS A 63 -6.26 -3.42 -2.29
N LYS A 64 -6.87 -3.44 -1.11
CA LYS A 64 -7.63 -2.33 -0.55
C LYS A 64 -6.98 -1.83 0.72
N ILE A 65 -6.71 -0.53 0.77
CA ILE A 65 -6.18 0.18 1.93
C ILE A 65 -7.31 1.01 2.51
N GLN A 66 -7.55 0.91 3.81
CA GLN A 66 -8.56 1.71 4.51
C GLN A 66 -7.91 2.44 5.69
N ILE A 67 -8.29 3.71 5.87
CA ILE A 67 -8.04 4.46 7.10
C ILE A 67 -9.36 4.51 7.85
N LEU A 68 -9.35 4.02 9.07
CA LEU A 68 -10.49 4.02 9.98
C LEU A 68 -10.20 4.95 11.15
N ASN A 69 -11.22 5.64 11.67
CA ASN A 69 -11.20 6.24 13.00
C ASN A 69 -12.11 5.37 13.87
N GLU A 70 -11.54 4.56 14.74
CA GLU A 70 -12.24 3.47 15.43
C GLU A 70 -12.91 2.49 14.45
N LYS A 71 -14.20 2.69 14.16
CA LYS A 71 -14.98 1.88 13.21
C LYS A 71 -15.43 2.66 11.98
N ASP A 72 -15.23 3.98 11.97
CA ASP A 72 -15.70 4.85 10.92
C ASP A 72 -14.68 4.95 9.79
N LEU A 73 -15.11 4.73 8.56
CA LEU A 73 -14.26 4.85 7.38
C LEU A 73 -13.94 6.32 7.09
N VAL A 74 -12.66 6.68 7.20
CA VAL A 74 -12.16 8.02 6.86
C VAL A 74 -11.82 8.10 5.37
N GLY A 75 -11.24 7.02 4.82
CA GLY A 75 -10.87 6.97 3.41
C GLY A 75 -10.40 5.59 2.98
N GLU A 76 -10.47 5.36 1.67
CA GLU A 76 -10.11 4.09 1.03
C GLU A 76 -9.31 4.34 -0.25
N LEU A 77 -8.36 3.45 -0.53
CA LEU A 77 -7.63 3.40 -1.78
C LEU A 77 -7.48 1.96 -2.25
N GLU A 78 -7.65 1.73 -3.54
CA GLU A 78 -7.37 0.45 -4.18
C GLU A 78 -6.11 0.54 -5.04
N PHE A 79 -5.27 -0.50 -5.01
CA PHE A 79 -4.10 -0.60 -5.86
C PHE A 79 -3.92 -2.03 -6.37
N LYS A 80 -3.46 -2.17 -7.61
CA LYS A 80 -3.29 -3.48 -8.25
C LYS A 80 -1.84 -3.94 -8.15
N VAL A 81 -1.64 -5.10 -7.52
CA VAL A 81 -0.38 -5.84 -7.55
C VAL A 81 -0.40 -6.76 -8.77
N ASN A 82 0.60 -6.66 -9.63
CA ASN A 82 0.75 -7.51 -10.81
C ASN A 82 1.89 -8.51 -10.60
N LYS A 83 1.76 -9.71 -11.19
CA LYS A 83 2.88 -10.64 -11.31
C LYS A 83 3.82 -10.14 -12.38
N THR A 84 5.06 -9.83 -12.03
CA THR A 84 6.12 -9.62 -13.02
C THR A 84 6.64 -10.98 -13.46
N THR A 85 6.39 -11.36 -14.70
CA THR A 85 7.08 -12.49 -15.33
C THR A 85 8.34 -11.94 -15.99
N ALA A 86 9.52 -12.44 -15.60
CA ALA A 86 10.73 -12.13 -16.32
C ALA A 86 10.61 -12.69 -17.74
N THR A 87 10.45 -11.82 -18.73
CA THR A 87 10.80 -12.14 -20.10
C THR A 87 12.33 -12.21 -20.15
N TYR A 88 12.89 -13.36 -19.76
CA TYR A 88 14.14 -13.79 -20.39
C TYR A 88 13.79 -14.08 -21.85
N GLY A 89 13.65 -13.02 -22.63
CA GLY A 89 13.94 -13.08 -24.05
C GLY A 89 15.41 -13.43 -24.14
N GLY A 90 15.71 -14.72 -24.07
CA GLY A 90 16.87 -15.28 -24.73
C GLY A 90 16.73 -14.88 -26.19
N GLN A 91 17.21 -13.69 -26.50
CA GLN A 91 17.71 -13.40 -27.82
C GLN A 91 18.87 -14.40 -27.94
N ASP A 92 18.61 -15.49 -28.64
CA ASP A 92 19.62 -16.33 -29.27
C ASP A 92 20.49 -15.42 -30.16
N LEU A 93 21.41 -14.70 -29.52
CA LEU A 93 22.61 -14.14 -30.11
C LEU A 93 23.82 -15.03 -29.76
N ALA A 94 23.57 -16.32 -29.50
CA ALA A 94 24.60 -17.35 -29.38
C ALA A 94 24.62 -18.24 -30.64
N GLY A 95 24.58 -17.60 -31.82
CA GLY A 95 24.64 -18.25 -33.12
C GLY A 95 25.65 -17.59 -34.05
N LYS A 96 26.79 -17.13 -33.53
CA LYS A 96 27.95 -16.79 -34.38
C LYS A 96 28.42 -18.07 -35.09
N LYS A 97 27.98 -18.25 -36.33
CA LYS A 97 28.79 -18.90 -37.38
C LYS A 97 28.81 -17.96 -38.57
N VAL A 98 29.74 -17.01 -38.53
CA VAL A 98 30.28 -16.42 -39.75
C VAL A 98 31.24 -17.48 -40.28
N ALA A 99 30.84 -18.20 -41.32
CA ALA A 99 31.75 -19.07 -42.06
C ALA A 99 32.63 -18.19 -42.96
N ASN A 100 33.93 -18.52 -42.99
CA ASN A 100 34.96 -17.87 -43.80
C ASN A 100 34.68 -17.93 -45.30
#